data_AF-A0A368D0N9-F1
#
_entry.id   AF-A0A368D0N9-F1
#
_cell.length_a   1.000
_cell.length_b   1.000
_cell.length_c   1.000
_cell.angle_alpha   90.00
_cell.angle_beta   90.00
_cell.angle_gamma   90.00
#
_symmetry.space_group_name_H-M   'P 1'
#
loop_
_entity.id
_entity.type
_entity.pdbx_description
1 polymer ?
#
loop_
_entity_poly.entity_id
_entity_poly.type
_entity_poly.pdbx_seq_one_letter_code
_entity_poly.pdbx_strand_id
1 'polypeptide(L)'
;METIDFKYICTMLKKNPFIFLFMAAMLVLSCKSSPEVENDKRIDDVPNDTSHSADNTVNDLELKISESQDRLDLETKYFLLLELIAERSNLHAEDFHQLLGLTLARDYTGANQLSDDLILDAARHFEKALRENPSSDSLHMIMAQYLFGLMTLSTDLSTPYGDVQTMSDRGMESINNALSYGANPAECYYLKGKMYRYQNNFLDAMEAFRESVNSDPSFIIAYEAGFNVSTELGYPDQAKSWLAEGIERNPSSYELSSILGHQYASEQDYSRALDVMSTYLDKAASIPKEAIFDLGYFFEKDNQRTKAIEQYKLAIAQDSTFLDVYYRLGTMYMESSQWNDAYETFSELLKRLPLNHSYQEVIRKTLETIEREL
;
A
#
# COMPACT_ATOMS: atom_id res chain seq x y z
N MET A 1 15.35 -3.20 -28.81
CA MET A 1 13.91 -2.91 -28.62
C MET A 1 13.16 -4.17 -28.97
N GLU A 2 13.01 -5.08 -28.01
CA GLU A 2 12.23 -6.30 -28.21
C GLU A 2 10.75 -5.97 -28.08
N THR A 3 10.00 -6.24 -29.14
CA THR A 3 8.54 -6.14 -29.19
C THR A 3 7.92 -7.12 -28.21
N ILE A 4 7.22 -6.58 -27.20
CA ILE A 4 6.53 -7.38 -26.19
C ILE A 4 5.31 -8.03 -26.85
N ASP A 5 5.23 -9.37 -26.77
CA ASP A 5 4.16 -10.16 -27.36
C ASP A 5 2.85 -9.99 -26.57
N PHE A 6 1.88 -9.30 -27.17
CA PHE A 6 0.56 -9.00 -26.62
C PHE A 6 -0.21 -10.25 -26.17
N LYS A 7 0.06 -11.41 -26.77
CA LYS A 7 -0.63 -12.67 -26.43
C LYS A 7 -0.15 -13.22 -25.07
N TYR A 8 1.11 -12.97 -24.72
CA TYR A 8 1.69 -13.32 -23.43
C TYR A 8 1.13 -12.43 -22.31
N ILE A 9 0.97 -11.13 -22.57
CA ILE A 9 0.35 -10.16 -21.64
C ILE A 9 -1.10 -10.57 -21.33
N CYS A 10 -1.92 -10.89 -22.34
CA CYS A 10 -3.31 -11.31 -22.13
C CYS A 10 -3.44 -12.63 -21.33
N THR A 11 -2.43 -13.49 -21.39
CA THR A 11 -2.40 -14.75 -20.63
C THR A 11 -2.02 -14.52 -19.16
N MET A 12 -1.17 -13.52 -18.90
CA MET A 12 -0.79 -13.07 -17.55
C MET A 12 -1.91 -12.26 -16.87
N LEU A 13 -2.62 -11.41 -17.62
CA LEU A 13 -3.79 -10.63 -17.14
C LEU A 13 -4.90 -11.52 -16.55
N LYS A 14 -5.10 -12.71 -17.12
CA LYS A 14 -6.08 -13.68 -16.60
C LYS A 14 -5.64 -14.38 -15.32
N LYS A 15 -4.35 -14.33 -14.95
CA LYS A 15 -3.80 -15.09 -13.83
C LYS A 15 -3.49 -14.24 -12.61
N ASN A 16 -3.18 -12.96 -12.75
CA ASN A 16 -2.91 -12.06 -11.62
C ASN A 16 -3.06 -10.57 -11.99
N PRO A 17 -4.24 -9.95 -11.79
CA PRO A 17 -4.48 -8.54 -12.14
C PRO A 17 -3.70 -7.54 -11.26
N PHE A 18 -3.35 -7.92 -10.03
CA PHE A 18 -2.63 -7.06 -9.06
C PHE A 18 -1.20 -6.70 -9.49
N ILE A 19 -0.53 -7.56 -10.26
CA ILE A 19 0.86 -7.35 -10.71
C ILE A 19 0.94 -6.17 -11.70
N PHE A 20 -0.13 -5.89 -12.45
CA PHE A 20 -0.13 -4.81 -13.44
C PHE A 20 -0.45 -3.44 -12.81
N LEU A 21 -1.30 -3.38 -11.78
CA LEU A 21 -1.52 -2.16 -10.99
C LEU A 21 -0.20 -1.68 -10.37
N PHE A 22 0.61 -2.63 -9.89
CA PHE A 22 1.94 -2.39 -9.36
C PHE A 22 2.95 -1.95 -10.44
N MET A 23 2.95 -2.56 -11.63
CA MET A 23 3.82 -2.14 -12.74
C MET A 23 3.45 -0.75 -13.29
N ALA A 24 2.16 -0.41 -13.35
CA ALA A 24 1.70 0.92 -13.75
C ALA A 24 2.14 2.00 -12.75
N ALA A 25 2.05 1.72 -11.45
CA ALA A 25 2.55 2.61 -10.39
C ALA A 25 4.09 2.79 -10.47
N MET A 26 4.85 1.75 -10.79
CA MET A 26 6.31 1.81 -10.94
C MET A 26 6.76 2.62 -12.18
N LEU A 27 5.99 2.57 -13.28
CA LEU A 27 6.26 3.39 -14.48
C LEU A 27 6.06 4.88 -14.19
N VAL A 28 5.05 5.23 -13.38
CA VAL A 28 4.78 6.61 -12.93
C VAL A 28 5.92 7.16 -12.05
N LEU A 29 6.53 6.32 -11.21
CA LEU A 29 7.64 6.71 -10.34
C LEU A 29 8.97 6.93 -11.08
N SER A 30 9.11 6.47 -12.31
CA SER A 30 10.36 6.53 -13.09
C SER A 30 10.61 7.87 -13.80
N CYS A 31 9.66 8.80 -13.78
CA CYS A 31 9.80 10.12 -14.41
C CYS A 31 9.95 11.22 -13.36
N LYS A 32 11.17 11.70 -13.10
CA LYS A 32 11.42 12.95 -12.35
C LYS A 32 12.12 14.02 -13.20
N SER A 33 11.66 15.25 -12.97
CA SER A 33 12.25 16.59 -13.20
C SER A 33 12.10 17.26 -14.57
N SER A 34 11.36 18.37 -14.64
CA SER A 34 11.88 19.74 -14.85
C SER A 34 10.75 20.81 -14.82
N PRO A 35 11.06 22.10 -14.53
CA PRO A 35 10.12 23.11 -14.03
C PRO A 35 9.48 24.02 -15.10
N GLU A 36 8.38 24.67 -14.69
CA GLU A 36 7.73 25.92 -15.16
C GLU A 36 7.49 26.16 -16.66
N VAL A 37 6.26 26.53 -17.05
CA VAL A 37 5.92 27.76 -17.81
C VAL A 37 4.40 28.00 -17.79
N GLU A 38 4.03 29.27 -17.60
CA GLU A 38 2.71 29.89 -17.57
C GLU A 38 1.94 29.92 -18.92
N ASN A 39 0.62 30.14 -18.80
CA ASN A 39 -0.30 30.89 -19.68
C ASN A 39 -1.06 30.21 -20.84
N ASP A 40 -2.37 30.10 -20.60
CA ASP A 40 -3.46 30.81 -21.30
C ASP A 40 -3.83 30.36 -22.75
N LYS A 41 -4.99 29.71 -22.91
CA LYS A 41 -6.24 30.33 -23.44
C LYS A 41 -7.35 29.31 -23.73
N ARG A 42 -8.57 29.74 -23.36
CA ARG A 42 -9.88 29.17 -23.74
C ARG A 42 -10.08 29.07 -25.25
N ILE A 43 -10.76 28.02 -25.70
CA ILE A 43 -11.67 28.07 -26.85
C ILE A 43 -12.91 27.22 -26.54
N ASP A 44 -14.05 27.90 -26.53
CA ASP A 44 -15.41 27.36 -26.49
C ASP A 44 -15.86 26.85 -27.88
N ASP A 45 -16.96 26.08 -27.85
CA ASP A 45 -17.87 25.66 -28.92
C ASP A 45 -17.53 24.40 -29.74
N VAL A 46 -18.43 23.40 -29.68
CA VAL A 46 -19.09 22.72 -30.83
C VAL A 46 -20.15 21.71 -30.29
N PRO A 47 -21.25 21.43 -31.03
CA PRO A 47 -22.58 21.14 -30.50
C PRO A 47 -22.96 19.65 -30.38
N ASN A 48 -24.03 19.42 -29.60
CA ASN A 48 -24.78 18.16 -29.48
C ASN A 48 -25.14 17.55 -30.84
N ASP A 49 -24.67 16.34 -31.12
CA ASP A 49 -25.33 15.43 -32.05
C ASP A 49 -25.21 13.96 -31.58
N THR A 50 -26.37 13.34 -31.37
CA THR A 50 -26.51 11.98 -30.85
C THR A 50 -26.47 10.97 -31.98
N SER A 51 -25.27 10.49 -32.36
CA SER A 51 -25.04 9.17 -32.98
C SER A 51 -23.53 8.88 -33.18
N HIS A 52 -22.85 8.38 -32.16
CA HIS A 52 -21.45 7.93 -32.27
C HIS A 52 -21.29 6.48 -31.80
N SER A 53 -20.74 5.65 -32.69
CA SER A 53 -20.33 4.27 -32.42
C SER A 53 -18.98 4.24 -31.70
N ALA A 54 -18.81 3.35 -30.74
CA ALA A 54 -17.62 3.21 -29.89
C ALA A 54 -16.27 3.14 -30.64
N ASP A 55 -16.25 2.68 -31.89
CA ASP A 55 -15.02 2.63 -32.71
C ASP A 55 -14.48 4.01 -33.15
N ASN A 56 -15.33 5.04 -33.15
CA ASN A 56 -14.91 6.41 -33.52
C ASN A 56 -14.35 7.19 -32.33
N THR A 57 -14.84 6.91 -31.12
CA THR A 57 -14.32 7.52 -29.88
C THR A 57 -12.92 7.02 -29.54
N VAL A 58 -12.60 5.74 -29.78
CA VAL A 58 -11.25 5.18 -29.56
C VAL A 58 -10.22 5.89 -30.41
N ASN A 59 -10.52 6.07 -31.70
CA ASN A 59 -9.62 6.72 -32.64
C ASN A 59 -9.44 8.21 -32.30
N ASP A 60 -10.49 8.89 -31.85
CA ASP A 60 -10.42 10.29 -31.42
C ASP A 60 -9.59 10.48 -30.13
N LEU A 61 -9.67 9.55 -29.19
CA LEU A 61 -8.86 9.56 -27.95
C LEU A 61 -7.38 9.26 -28.24
N GLU A 62 -7.11 8.28 -29.10
CA GLU A 62 -5.73 8.00 -29.58
C GLU A 62 -5.15 9.21 -30.31
N LEU A 63 -5.95 9.87 -31.15
CA LEU A 63 -5.55 11.08 -31.86
C LEU A 63 -5.24 12.22 -30.89
N LYS A 64 -6.13 12.51 -29.92
CA LYS A 64 -5.92 13.55 -28.89
C LYS A 64 -4.67 13.34 -28.04
N ILE A 65 -4.36 12.09 -27.67
CA ILE A 65 -3.14 11.75 -26.93
C ILE A 65 -1.89 11.94 -27.81
N SER A 66 -2.00 11.66 -29.11
CA SER A 66 -0.89 11.78 -30.07
C SER A 66 -0.65 13.21 -30.57
N GLU A 67 -1.70 14.04 -30.64
CA GLU A 67 -1.68 15.39 -31.20
C GLU A 67 -1.46 16.49 -30.13
N SER A 68 -1.54 16.18 -28.84
CA SER A 68 -1.22 17.15 -27.77
C SER A 68 0.27 17.52 -27.82
N GLN A 69 0.59 18.66 -28.43
CA GLN A 69 1.96 19.20 -28.49
C GLN A 69 2.43 19.80 -27.14
N ASP A 70 1.51 20.07 -26.22
CA ASP A 70 1.83 20.52 -24.87
C ASP A 70 2.09 19.34 -23.92
N ARG A 71 2.96 19.57 -22.92
CA ARG A 71 3.12 18.65 -21.79
C ARG A 71 1.80 18.64 -21.00
N LEU A 72 0.88 17.75 -21.35
CA LEU A 72 -0.26 17.41 -20.49
C LEU A 72 0.29 17.07 -19.09
N ASP A 73 -0.34 17.61 -18.06
CA ASP A 73 -0.03 17.26 -16.68
C ASP A 73 -0.30 15.76 -16.44
N LEU A 74 0.28 15.25 -15.36
CA LEU A 74 0.25 13.82 -15.06
C LEU A 74 -1.19 13.31 -14.84
N GLU A 75 -2.06 14.18 -14.35
CA GLU A 75 -3.46 13.89 -14.03
C GLU A 75 -4.30 13.74 -15.30
N THR A 76 -4.09 14.61 -16.28
CA THR A 76 -4.77 14.57 -17.58
C THR A 76 -4.28 13.39 -18.43
N LYS A 77 -2.98 13.07 -18.37
CA LYS A 77 -2.43 11.86 -19.02
C LYS A 77 -2.98 10.59 -18.38
N TYR A 78 -3.11 10.57 -17.06
CA TYR A 78 -3.71 9.46 -16.34
C TYR A 78 -5.18 9.28 -16.76
N PHE A 79 -5.96 10.37 -16.82
CA PHE A 79 -7.37 10.34 -17.23
C PHE A 79 -7.59 9.84 -18.66
N LEU A 80 -6.78 10.30 -19.63
CA LEU A 80 -6.88 9.88 -21.03
C LEU A 80 -6.45 8.42 -21.25
N LEU A 81 -5.40 7.97 -20.55
CA LEU A 81 -4.96 6.57 -20.62
C LEU A 81 -6.02 5.63 -20.05
N LEU A 82 -6.74 6.12 -19.04
CA LEU A 82 -7.81 5.39 -18.39
C LEU A 82 -9.05 5.27 -19.31
N GLU A 83 -9.43 6.36 -19.96
CA GLU A 83 -10.51 6.38 -20.98
C GLU A 83 -10.21 5.41 -22.14
N LEU A 84 -8.95 5.34 -22.58
CA LEU A 84 -8.50 4.44 -23.63
C LEU A 84 -8.63 2.94 -23.27
N ILE A 85 -8.39 2.59 -21.99
CA ILE A 85 -8.49 1.22 -21.47
C ILE A 85 -9.96 0.80 -21.36
N ALA A 86 -10.83 1.74 -21.00
CA ALA A 86 -12.27 1.54 -20.89
C ALA A 86 -12.94 1.17 -22.23
N GLU A 87 -12.43 1.68 -23.36
CA GLU A 87 -13.02 1.38 -24.67
C GLU A 87 -12.47 0.11 -25.34
N ARG A 88 -11.28 -0.37 -24.95
CA ARG A 88 -10.60 -1.50 -25.63
C ARG A 88 -10.84 -2.88 -25.04
N SER A 89 -11.47 -2.99 -23.87
CA SER A 89 -11.68 -4.27 -23.21
C SER A 89 -13.14 -4.45 -22.83
N ASN A 90 -13.69 -5.65 -23.06
CA ASN A 90 -15.02 -6.07 -22.59
C ASN A 90 -15.02 -6.22 -21.05
N LEU A 91 -14.66 -5.15 -20.35
CA LEU A 91 -14.82 -4.89 -18.93
C LEU A 91 -15.79 -3.72 -18.85
N HIS A 92 -16.91 -3.89 -18.15
CA HIS A 92 -17.91 -2.84 -18.02
C HIS A 92 -17.31 -1.65 -17.26
N ALA A 93 -17.58 -0.43 -17.71
CA ALA A 93 -17.05 0.83 -17.18
C ALA A 93 -17.21 1.01 -15.64
N GLU A 94 -18.05 0.21 -15.00
CA GLU A 94 -18.31 0.22 -13.56
C GLU A 94 -17.16 -0.38 -12.72
N ASP A 95 -16.45 -1.41 -13.22
CA ASP A 95 -15.27 -2.01 -12.56
C ASP A 95 -14.01 -1.11 -12.67
N PHE A 96 -14.10 -0.08 -13.51
CA PHE A 96 -13.01 0.82 -13.82
C PHE A 96 -12.95 2.01 -12.85
N HIS A 97 -14.13 2.51 -12.44
CA HIS A 97 -14.26 3.48 -11.35
C HIS A 97 -13.89 2.89 -9.98
N GLN A 98 -14.12 1.58 -9.80
CA GLN A 98 -13.62 0.76 -8.69
C GLN A 98 -12.09 0.81 -8.55
N LEU A 99 -11.37 0.83 -9.68
CA LEU A 99 -9.92 0.92 -9.73
C LEU A 99 -9.39 2.36 -9.54
N LEU A 100 -10.12 3.38 -9.97
CA LEU A 100 -9.69 4.78 -9.84
C LEU A 100 -9.73 5.28 -8.39
N GLY A 101 -10.78 4.90 -7.65
CA GLY A 101 -10.97 5.24 -6.23
C GLY A 101 -10.02 4.50 -5.28
N LEU A 102 -9.57 3.29 -5.66
CA LEU A 102 -8.51 2.55 -4.95
C LEU A 102 -7.12 3.21 -5.08
N THR A 103 -6.91 4.09 -6.06
CA THR A 103 -5.56 4.49 -6.49
C THR A 103 -5.12 5.90 -6.05
N LEU A 104 -6.03 6.84 -5.70
CA LEU A 104 -5.63 8.25 -5.57
C LEU A 104 -5.40 8.83 -4.16
N ALA A 105 -5.85 8.23 -3.05
CA ALA A 105 -6.07 9.06 -1.85
C ALA A 105 -5.45 8.64 -0.50
N ARG A 106 -4.64 7.59 -0.34
CA ARG A 106 -4.14 7.35 1.04
C ARG A 106 -2.72 6.89 1.32
N ASP A 107 -2.08 6.07 0.48
CA ASP A 107 -0.76 5.56 0.87
C ASP A 107 0.42 6.07 0.01
N TYR A 108 0.21 6.65 -1.17
CA TYR A 108 1.33 6.84 -2.13
C TYR A 108 1.71 8.26 -2.53
N THR A 109 0.83 9.26 -2.50
CA THR A 109 1.20 10.55 -3.09
C THR A 109 1.82 11.53 -2.11
N GLY A 110 1.54 11.43 -0.80
CA GLY A 110 1.93 12.49 0.13
C GLY A 110 1.49 13.89 -0.33
N ALA A 111 0.58 13.95 -1.31
CA ALA A 111 0.08 15.13 -1.94
C ALA A 111 -1.15 15.52 -1.14
N ASN A 112 -0.94 16.44 -0.22
CA ASN A 112 -2.03 17.15 0.41
C ASN A 112 -2.95 17.70 -0.70
N GLN A 113 -4.22 17.28 -0.63
CA GLN A 113 -5.41 17.78 -1.33
C GLN A 113 -5.70 17.15 -2.70
N LEU A 114 -6.61 16.15 -2.71
CA LEU A 114 -7.50 15.93 -3.85
C LEU A 114 -8.39 17.16 -4.02
N SER A 115 -8.76 17.51 -5.27
CA SER A 115 -9.74 18.57 -5.52
C SER A 115 -11.14 18.13 -5.08
N ASP A 116 -11.89 19.06 -4.50
CA ASP A 116 -13.26 18.83 -4.02
C ASP A 116 -14.19 18.35 -5.15
N ASP A 117 -13.96 18.82 -6.38
CA ASP A 117 -14.71 18.43 -7.57
C ASP A 117 -14.54 16.93 -7.90
N LEU A 118 -13.31 16.41 -7.80
CA LEU A 118 -13.03 14.99 -8.06
C LEU A 118 -13.72 14.08 -7.03
N ILE A 119 -13.77 14.52 -5.77
CA ILE A 119 -14.51 13.82 -4.72
C ILE A 119 -16.01 13.77 -5.04
N LEU A 120 -16.59 14.90 -5.44
CA LEU A 120 -18.02 15.02 -5.77
C LEU A 120 -18.41 14.29 -7.06
N ASP A 121 -17.53 14.24 -8.05
CA ASP A 121 -17.74 13.48 -9.28
C ASP A 121 -17.70 11.97 -8.99
N ALA A 122 -16.72 11.49 -8.22
CA ALA A 122 -16.63 10.09 -7.80
C ALA A 122 -17.90 9.62 -7.08
N ALA A 123 -18.42 10.44 -6.16
CA ALA A 123 -19.68 10.20 -5.47
C ALA A 123 -20.86 10.00 -6.46
N ARG A 124 -21.00 10.90 -7.44
CA ARG A 124 -22.07 10.83 -8.45
C ARG A 124 -21.95 9.58 -9.33
N HIS A 125 -20.73 9.17 -9.67
CA HIS A 125 -20.48 7.97 -10.45
C HIS A 125 -20.81 6.69 -9.67
N PHE A 126 -20.40 6.58 -8.40
CA PHE A 126 -20.77 5.44 -7.55
C PHE A 126 -22.28 5.29 -7.39
N GLU A 127 -22.99 6.40 -7.15
CA GLU A 127 -24.45 6.41 -7.03
C GLU A 127 -25.13 6.01 -8.34
N LYS A 128 -24.57 6.40 -9.48
CA LYS A 128 -25.07 5.98 -10.80
C LYS A 128 -24.86 4.49 -11.01
N ALA A 129 -23.65 3.98 -10.75
CA ALA A 129 -23.32 2.57 -10.89
C ALA A 129 -24.19 1.69 -9.98
N LEU A 130 -24.43 2.10 -8.73
CA LEU A 130 -25.32 1.39 -7.82
C LEU A 130 -26.80 1.43 -8.25
N ARG A 131 -27.25 2.47 -8.97
CA ARG A 131 -28.59 2.49 -9.56
C ARG A 131 -28.72 1.56 -10.76
N GLU A 132 -27.67 1.46 -11.56
CA GLU A 132 -27.62 0.59 -12.74
C GLU A 132 -27.45 -0.88 -12.34
N ASN A 133 -26.70 -1.14 -11.27
CA ASN A 133 -26.42 -2.47 -10.74
C ASN A 133 -26.55 -2.54 -9.20
N PRO A 134 -27.78 -2.53 -8.65
CA PRO A 134 -27.99 -2.45 -7.20
C PRO A 134 -27.64 -3.71 -6.42
N SER A 135 -27.47 -4.84 -7.11
CA SER A 135 -27.10 -6.14 -6.50
C SER A 135 -25.61 -6.46 -6.62
N SER A 136 -24.78 -5.52 -7.09
CA SER A 136 -23.34 -5.75 -7.19
C SER A 136 -22.68 -5.67 -5.81
N ASP A 137 -22.25 -6.81 -5.32
CA ASP A 137 -21.50 -6.95 -4.07
C ASP A 137 -20.22 -6.11 -4.07
N SER A 138 -19.52 -6.11 -5.22
CA SER A 138 -18.30 -5.37 -5.48
C SER A 138 -18.55 -3.87 -5.42
N LEU A 139 -19.60 -3.34 -6.04
CA LEU A 139 -19.92 -1.90 -5.98
C LEU A 139 -20.24 -1.44 -4.55
N HIS A 140 -20.98 -2.26 -3.79
CA HIS A 140 -21.27 -1.98 -2.39
C HIS A 140 -19.99 -2.01 -1.53
N MET A 141 -19.04 -2.91 -1.79
CA MET A 141 -17.75 -2.92 -1.09
C MET A 141 -16.93 -1.66 -1.35
N ILE A 142 -16.84 -1.18 -2.60
CA ILE A 142 -16.12 0.07 -2.89
C ILE A 142 -16.79 1.23 -2.22
N MET A 143 -18.13 1.29 -2.29
CA MET A 143 -18.89 2.39 -1.73
C MET A 143 -18.61 2.52 -0.22
N ALA A 144 -18.59 1.41 0.49
CA ALA A 144 -18.21 1.38 1.90
C ALA A 144 -16.75 1.83 2.13
N GLN A 145 -15.80 1.39 1.31
CA GLN A 145 -14.39 1.80 1.43
C GLN A 145 -14.19 3.29 1.14
N TYR A 146 -14.89 3.80 0.13
CA TYR A 146 -14.88 5.20 -0.26
C TYR A 146 -15.46 6.07 0.86
N LEU A 147 -16.62 5.70 1.43
CA LEU A 147 -17.22 6.39 2.56
C LEU A 147 -16.30 6.38 3.79
N PHE A 148 -15.66 5.25 4.09
CA PHE A 148 -14.64 5.19 5.14
C PHE A 148 -13.46 6.14 4.86
N GLY A 149 -12.99 6.19 3.61
CA GLY A 149 -11.96 7.13 3.16
C GLY A 149 -12.37 8.58 3.44
N LEU A 150 -13.56 8.99 3.02
CA LEU A 150 -14.09 10.33 3.25
C LEU A 150 -14.17 10.69 4.74
N MET A 151 -14.69 9.79 5.58
CA MET A 151 -14.73 9.99 7.02
C MET A 151 -13.32 10.33 7.55
N THR A 152 -12.31 9.56 7.15
CA THR A 152 -10.95 9.73 7.67
C THR A 152 -10.19 10.96 7.17
N LEU A 153 -10.61 11.56 6.06
CA LEU A 153 -9.94 12.73 5.47
C LEU A 153 -10.29 14.05 6.18
N SER A 154 -11.17 14.02 7.20
CA SER A 154 -11.56 15.18 8.02
C SER A 154 -11.84 16.44 7.19
N THR A 155 -12.50 16.28 6.04
CA THR A 155 -12.78 17.42 5.19
C THR A 155 -14.03 18.12 5.70
N ASP A 156 -13.96 19.44 5.89
CA ASP A 156 -15.12 20.34 6.05
C ASP A 156 -15.99 20.38 4.77
N LEU A 157 -15.98 19.30 3.98
CA LEU A 157 -16.63 19.19 2.69
C LEU A 157 -18.11 18.97 2.90
N SER A 158 -18.91 19.81 2.24
CA SER A 158 -20.32 19.51 1.99
C SER A 158 -20.40 18.35 0.98
N THR A 159 -20.19 17.12 1.43
CA THR A 159 -20.40 15.93 0.61
C THR A 159 -21.90 15.67 0.41
N PRO A 160 -22.34 15.00 -0.67
CA PRO A 160 -23.72 14.54 -0.82
C PRO A 160 -24.11 13.49 0.23
N TYR A 161 -23.14 12.99 1.00
CA TYR A 161 -23.32 11.99 2.05
C TYR A 161 -23.54 12.58 3.43
N GLY A 162 -23.52 13.91 3.57
CA GLY A 162 -23.78 14.59 4.83
C GLY A 162 -22.61 14.54 5.82
N ASP A 163 -22.93 14.44 7.10
CA ASP A 163 -21.95 14.40 8.18
C ASP A 163 -21.28 13.02 8.33
N VAL A 164 -20.27 12.95 9.20
CA VAL A 164 -19.51 11.72 9.50
C VAL A 164 -20.43 10.58 9.93
N GLN A 165 -21.50 10.87 10.68
CA GLN A 165 -22.43 9.85 11.12
C GLN A 165 -23.23 9.29 9.93
N THR A 166 -23.75 10.16 9.07
CA THR A 166 -24.50 9.77 7.88
C THR A 166 -23.62 8.96 6.92
N MET A 167 -22.37 9.37 6.71
CA MET A 167 -21.40 8.61 5.92
C MET A 167 -21.15 7.23 6.53
N SER A 168 -21.02 7.13 7.84
CA SER A 168 -20.83 5.85 8.51
C SER A 168 -22.06 4.95 8.40
N ASP A 169 -23.27 5.49 8.58
CA ASP A 169 -24.51 4.72 8.50
C ASP A 169 -24.70 4.15 7.09
N ARG A 170 -24.49 4.99 6.06
CA ARG A 170 -24.49 4.57 4.66
C ARG A 170 -23.39 3.56 4.35
N GLY A 171 -22.22 3.74 4.94
CA GLY A 171 -21.10 2.82 4.83
C GLY A 171 -21.46 1.43 5.37
N MET A 172 -22.04 1.37 6.56
CA MET A 172 -22.51 0.14 7.18
C MET A 172 -23.63 -0.52 6.38
N GLU A 173 -24.55 0.26 5.82
CA GLU A 173 -25.60 -0.23 4.91
C GLU A 173 -24.98 -0.87 3.67
N SER A 174 -24.04 -0.19 3.01
CA SER A 174 -23.31 -0.75 1.86
C SER A 174 -22.58 -2.04 2.23
N ILE A 175 -21.93 -2.13 3.39
CA ILE A 175 -21.28 -3.40 3.80
C ILE A 175 -22.31 -4.52 4.01
N ASN A 176 -23.45 -4.22 4.63
CA ASN A 176 -24.51 -5.21 4.83
C ASN A 176 -25.09 -5.69 3.50
N ASN A 177 -25.29 -4.78 2.56
CA ASN A 177 -25.73 -5.11 1.20
C ASN A 177 -24.69 -5.98 0.49
N ALA A 178 -23.41 -5.60 0.50
CA ALA A 178 -22.32 -6.38 -0.07
C ALA A 178 -22.31 -7.82 0.46
N LEU A 179 -22.41 -7.97 1.78
CA LEU A 179 -22.49 -9.27 2.44
C LEU A 179 -23.72 -10.06 1.98
N SER A 180 -24.89 -9.41 1.85
CA SER A 180 -26.11 -10.06 1.37
C SER A 180 -26.03 -10.52 -0.09
N TYR A 181 -25.23 -9.84 -0.92
CA TYR A 181 -25.04 -10.13 -2.34
C TYR A 181 -23.90 -11.11 -2.63
N GLY A 182 -23.19 -11.57 -1.60
CA GLY A 182 -22.19 -12.63 -1.70
C GLY A 182 -20.73 -12.17 -1.68
N ALA A 183 -20.47 -10.91 -1.29
CA ALA A 183 -19.10 -10.46 -1.04
C ALA A 183 -18.41 -11.33 0.01
N ASN A 184 -17.07 -11.35 -0.03
CA ASN A 184 -16.26 -12.07 0.94
C ASN A 184 -16.59 -11.60 2.38
N PRO A 185 -17.14 -12.47 3.25
CA PRO A 185 -17.54 -12.07 4.59
C PRO A 185 -16.37 -11.53 5.42
N ALA A 186 -15.17 -12.09 5.27
CA ALA A 186 -14.00 -11.64 6.02
C ALA A 186 -13.66 -10.17 5.71
N GLU A 187 -13.70 -9.77 4.43
CA GLU A 187 -13.48 -8.40 3.99
C GLU A 187 -14.59 -7.44 4.48
N CYS A 188 -15.85 -7.89 4.41
CA CYS A 188 -16.99 -7.11 4.92
C CYS A 188 -16.85 -6.84 6.43
N TYR A 189 -16.62 -7.88 7.23
CA TYR A 189 -16.47 -7.76 8.67
C TYR A 189 -15.23 -6.95 9.07
N TYR A 190 -14.13 -7.07 8.33
CA TYR A 190 -12.96 -6.22 8.52
C TYR A 190 -13.27 -4.74 8.28
N LEU A 191 -13.99 -4.43 7.19
CA LEU A 191 -14.37 -3.04 6.90
C LEU A 191 -15.36 -2.48 7.94
N LYS A 192 -16.29 -3.29 8.45
CA LYS A 192 -17.13 -2.93 9.60
C LYS A 192 -16.29 -2.60 10.82
N GLY A 193 -15.31 -3.44 11.14
CA GLY A 193 -14.42 -3.22 12.27
C GLY A 193 -13.62 -1.92 12.14
N LYS A 194 -13.15 -1.59 10.93
CA LYS A 194 -12.50 -0.30 10.66
C LYS A 194 -13.43 0.90 10.89
N MET A 195 -14.68 0.81 10.43
CA MET A 195 -15.68 1.87 10.65
C MET A 195 -15.97 2.06 12.13
N TYR A 196 -16.24 0.98 12.87
CA TYR A 196 -16.47 1.05 14.31
C TYR A 196 -15.27 1.60 15.08
N ARG A 197 -14.05 1.17 14.73
CA ARG A 197 -12.82 1.71 15.34
C ARG A 197 -12.70 3.22 15.11
N TYR A 198 -12.95 3.70 13.90
CA TYR A 198 -12.90 5.12 13.59
C TYR A 198 -13.90 5.94 14.41
N GLN A 199 -15.06 5.36 14.75
CA GLN A 199 -16.06 5.96 15.64
C GLN A 199 -15.73 5.82 17.14
N ASN A 200 -14.58 5.25 17.50
CA ASN A 200 -14.21 4.86 18.86
C ASN A 200 -15.14 3.79 19.49
N ASN A 201 -15.93 3.09 18.68
CA ASN A 201 -16.75 1.95 19.11
C ASN A 201 -15.88 0.69 19.15
N PHE A 202 -14.91 0.67 20.07
CA PHE A 202 -13.87 -0.35 20.08
C PHE A 202 -14.39 -1.77 20.34
N LEU A 203 -15.45 -1.94 21.15
CA LEU A 203 -16.04 -3.25 21.41
C LEU A 203 -16.65 -3.85 20.13
N ASP A 204 -17.45 -3.07 19.40
CA ASP A 204 -18.04 -3.50 18.14
C ASP A 204 -16.96 -3.71 17.07
N ALA A 205 -15.89 -2.92 17.09
CA ALA A 205 -14.75 -3.11 16.21
C ALA A 205 -14.07 -4.46 16.44
N MET A 206 -13.81 -4.82 17.71
CA MET A 206 -13.20 -6.10 18.07
C MET A 206 -14.08 -7.29 17.69
N GLU A 207 -15.39 -7.18 17.89
CA GLU A 207 -16.34 -8.22 17.48
C GLU A 207 -16.36 -8.37 15.96
N ALA A 208 -16.38 -7.28 15.21
CA ALA A 208 -16.31 -7.32 13.76
C ALA A 208 -14.98 -7.92 13.25
N PHE A 209 -13.84 -7.60 13.86
CA PHE A 209 -12.57 -8.28 13.53
C PHE A 209 -12.60 -9.76 13.90
N ARG A 210 -13.30 -10.14 14.98
CA ARG A 210 -13.48 -11.55 15.36
C ARG A 210 -14.30 -12.31 14.32
N GLU A 211 -15.41 -11.75 13.87
CA GLU A 211 -16.22 -12.30 12.79
C GLU A 211 -15.45 -12.40 11.46
N SER A 212 -14.56 -11.45 11.20
CA SER A 212 -13.67 -11.48 10.03
C SER A 212 -12.74 -12.70 10.05
N VAL A 213 -12.00 -12.92 11.14
CA VAL A 213 -11.09 -14.08 11.26
C VAL A 213 -11.81 -15.42 11.39
N ASN A 214 -13.03 -15.43 11.95
CA ASN A 214 -13.88 -16.62 11.97
C ASN A 214 -14.37 -17.01 10.57
N SER A 215 -14.63 -16.00 9.71
CA SER A 215 -15.06 -16.21 8.33
C SER A 215 -13.93 -16.70 7.44
N ASP A 216 -12.75 -16.10 7.57
CA ASP A 216 -11.53 -16.53 6.88
C ASP A 216 -10.33 -16.43 7.84
N PRO A 217 -9.89 -17.57 8.42
CA PRO A 217 -8.73 -17.60 9.29
C PRO A 217 -7.43 -17.19 8.60
N SER A 218 -7.38 -17.15 7.27
CA SER A 218 -6.22 -16.71 6.48
C SER A 218 -6.16 -15.20 6.22
N PHE A 219 -7.20 -14.47 6.64
CA PHE A 219 -7.28 -13.02 6.47
C PHE A 219 -6.42 -12.28 7.51
N ILE A 220 -5.10 -12.33 7.33
CA ILE A 220 -4.09 -11.86 8.29
C ILE A 220 -4.33 -10.44 8.79
N ILE A 221 -4.82 -9.55 7.91
CA ILE A 221 -5.00 -8.12 8.23
C ILE A 221 -6.07 -7.89 9.32
N ALA A 222 -6.99 -8.82 9.54
CA ALA A 222 -7.96 -8.73 10.64
C ALA A 222 -7.33 -9.05 12.00
N TYR A 223 -6.36 -9.96 12.07
CA TYR A 223 -5.58 -10.19 13.31
C TYR A 223 -4.75 -8.97 13.66
N GLU A 224 -4.11 -8.34 12.66
CA GLU A 224 -3.37 -7.09 12.85
C GLU A 224 -4.28 -5.96 13.35
N ALA A 225 -5.50 -5.85 12.81
CA ALA A 225 -6.45 -4.86 13.27
C ALA A 225 -6.93 -5.11 14.71
N GLY A 226 -7.18 -6.38 15.07
CA GLY A 226 -7.48 -6.78 16.45
C GLY A 226 -6.33 -6.47 17.42
N PHE A 227 -5.09 -6.74 17.01
CA PHE A 227 -3.88 -6.34 17.72
C PHE A 227 -3.83 -4.82 17.93
N ASN A 228 -3.99 -4.04 16.86
CA ASN A 228 -3.91 -2.59 16.90
C ASN A 228 -4.95 -1.96 17.85
N VAL A 229 -6.20 -2.43 17.81
CA VAL A 229 -7.24 -1.97 18.74
C VAL A 229 -6.93 -2.36 20.19
N SER A 230 -6.48 -3.59 20.41
CA SER A 230 -6.14 -4.05 21.77
C SER A 230 -4.97 -3.24 22.36
N THR A 231 -3.98 -2.90 21.54
CA THR A 231 -2.86 -2.01 21.92
C THR A 231 -3.34 -0.59 22.21
N GLU A 232 -4.23 -0.04 21.38
CA GLU A 232 -4.82 1.29 21.56
C GLU A 232 -5.61 1.41 22.89
N LEU A 233 -6.28 0.33 23.29
CA LEU A 233 -6.99 0.22 24.57
C LEU A 233 -6.07 -0.04 25.78
N GLY A 234 -4.77 -0.26 25.57
CA GLY A 234 -3.82 -0.57 26.64
C GLY A 234 -3.94 -1.99 27.19
N TYR A 235 -4.38 -2.95 26.36
CA TYR A 235 -4.47 -4.38 26.70
C TYR A 235 -3.39 -5.20 25.98
N PRO A 236 -2.11 -5.11 26.41
CA PRO A 236 -0.98 -5.71 25.69
C PRO A 236 -1.04 -7.24 25.60
N ASP A 237 -1.59 -7.92 26.62
CA ASP A 237 -1.71 -9.38 26.60
C ASP A 237 -2.77 -9.84 25.58
N GLN A 238 -3.88 -9.10 25.48
CA GLN A 238 -4.91 -9.37 24.47
C GLN A 238 -4.38 -9.06 23.07
N ALA A 239 -3.60 -7.99 22.91
CA ALA A 239 -2.96 -7.66 21.65
C ALA A 239 -2.04 -8.81 21.18
N LYS A 240 -1.15 -9.32 22.06
CA LYS A 240 -0.30 -10.47 21.76
C LYS A 240 -1.10 -11.73 21.45
N SER A 241 -2.24 -11.94 22.10
CA SER A 241 -3.14 -13.08 21.80
C SER A 241 -3.67 -13.07 20.37
N TRP A 242 -3.99 -11.88 19.81
CA TRP A 242 -4.42 -11.76 18.41
C TRP A 242 -3.33 -12.21 17.45
N LEU A 243 -2.09 -11.77 17.68
CA LEU A 243 -0.96 -12.16 16.84
C LEU A 243 -0.61 -13.64 16.99
N ALA A 244 -0.61 -14.16 18.23
CA ALA A 244 -0.32 -15.57 18.49
C ALA A 244 -1.35 -16.51 17.82
N GLU A 245 -2.64 -16.18 17.92
CA GLU A 245 -3.70 -16.90 17.21
C GLU A 245 -3.53 -16.80 15.70
N GLY A 246 -3.24 -15.59 15.19
CA GLY A 246 -3.00 -15.37 13.77
C GLY A 246 -1.84 -16.20 13.22
N ILE A 247 -0.73 -16.31 13.96
CA ILE A 247 0.43 -17.15 13.61
C ILE A 247 0.09 -18.64 13.68
N GLU A 248 -0.69 -19.09 14.68
CA GLU A 248 -1.14 -20.48 14.76
C GLU A 248 -1.95 -20.88 13.51
N ARG A 249 -2.83 -19.98 13.05
CA ARG A 249 -3.66 -20.18 11.84
C ARG A 249 -2.87 -19.97 10.55
N ASN A 250 -1.87 -19.09 10.56
CA ASN A 250 -1.06 -18.69 9.41
C ASN A 250 0.44 -18.82 9.71
N PRO A 251 0.95 -20.05 9.89
CA PRO A 251 2.31 -20.27 10.40
C PRO A 251 3.42 -19.79 9.45
N SER A 252 3.11 -19.53 8.18
CA SER A 252 4.04 -18.98 7.19
C SER A 252 3.87 -17.47 6.97
N SER A 253 3.05 -16.76 7.76
CA SER A 253 2.92 -15.31 7.66
C SER A 253 4.11 -14.63 8.34
N TYR A 254 4.93 -13.97 7.52
CA TYR A 254 6.02 -13.15 8.00
C TYR A 254 5.49 -11.92 8.72
N GLU A 255 4.42 -11.32 8.20
CA GLU A 255 3.82 -10.07 8.67
C GLU A 255 3.43 -10.19 10.16
N LEU A 256 2.65 -11.23 10.51
CA LEU A 256 2.24 -11.46 11.89
C LEU A 256 3.41 -11.81 12.80
N SER A 257 4.36 -12.62 12.31
CA SER A 257 5.55 -13.03 13.05
C SER A 257 6.48 -11.85 13.34
N SER A 258 6.64 -10.94 12.37
CA SER A 258 7.43 -9.71 12.51
C SER A 258 6.81 -8.79 13.55
N ILE A 259 5.48 -8.55 13.49
CA ILE A 259 4.80 -7.70 14.48
C ILE A 259 4.96 -8.27 15.90
N LEU A 260 4.77 -9.59 16.08
CA LEU A 260 4.92 -10.21 17.41
C LEU A 260 6.38 -10.22 17.87
N GLY A 261 7.33 -10.46 16.96
CA GLY A 261 8.76 -10.40 17.24
C GLY A 261 9.19 -9.01 17.70
N HIS A 262 8.77 -7.96 17.00
CA HIS A 262 9.04 -6.57 17.39
C HIS A 262 8.36 -6.18 18.70
N GLN A 263 7.16 -6.71 18.97
CA GLN A 263 6.50 -6.53 20.26
C GLN A 263 7.35 -7.11 21.40
N TYR A 264 7.85 -8.34 21.26
CA TYR A 264 8.77 -8.93 22.25
C TYR A 264 10.10 -8.18 22.36
N ALA A 265 10.66 -7.72 21.24
CA ALA A 265 11.88 -6.91 21.26
C ALA A 265 11.69 -5.56 21.98
N SER A 266 10.51 -4.94 21.85
CA SER A 266 10.16 -3.72 22.59
C SER A 266 10.07 -3.96 24.10
N GLU A 267 9.68 -5.17 24.50
CA GLU A 267 9.67 -5.65 25.88
C GLU A 267 11.07 -6.11 26.37
N GLN A 268 12.11 -5.96 25.54
CA GLN A 268 13.48 -6.46 25.75
C GLN A 268 13.57 -8.00 25.86
N ASP A 269 12.54 -8.72 25.40
CA ASP A 269 12.52 -10.18 25.39
C ASP A 269 12.97 -10.72 24.02
N TYR A 270 14.26 -10.57 23.75
CA TYR A 270 14.84 -10.98 22.47
C TYR A 270 14.82 -12.50 22.28
N SER A 271 14.79 -13.27 23.37
CA SER A 271 14.66 -14.73 23.30
C SER A 271 13.32 -15.13 22.68
N ARG A 272 12.20 -14.53 23.12
CA ARG A 272 10.89 -14.81 22.50
C ARG A 272 10.78 -14.23 21.09
N ALA A 273 11.39 -13.08 20.81
CA ALA A 273 11.43 -12.54 19.44
C ALA A 273 12.12 -13.51 18.46
N LEU A 274 13.27 -14.07 18.86
CA LEU A 274 14.00 -15.05 18.07
C LEU A 274 13.25 -16.39 17.96
N ASP A 275 12.56 -16.83 19.01
CA ASP A 275 11.72 -18.04 18.99
C ASP A 275 10.59 -17.91 17.96
N VAL A 276 9.85 -16.79 17.98
CA VAL A 276 8.80 -16.50 16.98
C VAL A 276 9.38 -16.56 15.56
N MET A 277 10.49 -15.87 15.30
CA MET A 277 11.12 -15.91 13.98
C MET A 277 11.61 -17.31 13.59
N SER A 278 12.11 -18.11 14.54
CA SER A 278 12.53 -19.49 14.26
C SER A 278 11.34 -20.37 13.84
N THR A 279 10.19 -20.23 14.52
CA THR A 279 8.97 -20.97 14.15
C THR A 279 8.44 -20.57 12.78
N TYR A 280 8.54 -19.28 12.41
CA TYR A 280 8.23 -18.80 11.08
C TYR A 280 9.15 -19.42 10.01
N LEU A 281 10.47 -19.40 10.24
CA LEU A 281 11.46 -19.94 9.30
C LEU A 281 11.25 -21.43 9.03
N ASP A 282 10.84 -22.21 10.03
CA ASP A 282 10.54 -23.64 9.89
C ASP A 282 9.34 -23.93 8.97
N LYS A 283 8.50 -22.92 8.72
CA LYS A 283 7.22 -23.04 7.99
C LYS A 283 7.22 -22.25 6.68
N ALA A 284 8.11 -21.28 6.53
CA ALA A 284 8.21 -20.42 5.37
C ALA A 284 8.68 -21.19 4.12
N ALA A 285 7.96 -21.04 3.01
CA ALA A 285 8.38 -21.56 1.70
C ALA A 285 9.48 -20.69 1.06
N SER A 286 9.51 -19.40 1.41
CA SER A 286 10.49 -18.42 0.99
C SER A 286 10.68 -17.39 2.09
N ILE A 287 11.91 -16.92 2.26
CA ILE A 287 12.25 -15.96 3.30
C ILE A 287 12.41 -14.57 2.66
N PRO A 288 11.57 -13.57 3.01
CA PRO A 288 11.72 -12.22 2.53
C PRO A 288 12.97 -11.57 3.15
N LYS A 289 13.57 -10.60 2.45
CA LYS A 289 14.77 -9.90 2.93
C LYS A 289 14.54 -9.20 4.27
N GLU A 290 13.30 -8.75 4.50
CA GLU A 290 12.84 -8.12 5.73
C GLU A 290 12.93 -9.09 6.92
N ALA A 291 12.61 -10.37 6.73
CA ALA A 291 12.73 -11.38 7.79
C ALA A 291 14.18 -11.61 8.22
N ILE A 292 15.11 -11.62 7.26
CA ILE A 292 16.54 -11.74 7.54
C ILE A 292 17.04 -10.49 8.28
N PHE A 293 16.58 -9.31 7.87
CA PHE A 293 16.88 -8.07 8.56
C PHE A 293 16.37 -8.06 10.01
N ASP A 294 15.12 -8.49 10.24
CA ASP A 294 14.53 -8.58 11.58
C ASP A 294 15.30 -9.54 12.47
N LEU A 295 15.74 -10.70 11.95
CA LEU A 295 16.63 -11.60 12.67
C LEU A 295 17.96 -10.95 13.04
N GLY A 296 18.57 -10.21 12.10
CA GLY A 296 19.78 -9.44 12.36
C GLY A 296 19.57 -8.41 13.47
N TYR A 297 18.44 -7.70 13.44
CA TYR A 297 18.05 -6.74 14.47
C TYR A 297 17.83 -7.40 15.83
N PHE A 298 17.13 -8.53 15.90
CA PHE A 298 16.91 -9.24 17.15
C PHE A 298 18.21 -9.79 17.73
N PHE A 299 19.12 -10.34 16.91
CA PHE A 299 20.45 -10.75 17.35
C PHE A 299 21.30 -9.56 17.81
N GLU A 300 21.20 -8.40 17.13
CA GLU A 300 21.91 -7.17 17.52
C GLU A 300 21.47 -6.75 18.93
N LYS A 301 20.16 -6.71 19.18
CA LYS A 301 19.60 -6.31 20.48
C LYS A 301 19.87 -7.33 21.58
N ASP A 302 19.98 -8.61 21.24
CA ASP A 302 20.40 -9.67 22.16
C ASP A 302 21.93 -9.72 22.39
N ASN A 303 22.69 -8.74 21.89
CA ASN A 303 24.16 -8.69 21.94
C ASN A 303 24.87 -9.87 21.24
N GLN A 304 24.17 -10.64 20.40
CA GLN A 304 24.73 -11.71 19.57
C GLN A 304 25.34 -11.14 18.28
N ARG A 305 26.31 -10.24 18.44
CA ARG A 305 26.92 -9.42 17.39
C ARG A 305 27.38 -10.21 16.16
N THR A 306 28.04 -11.36 16.34
CA THR A 306 28.51 -12.18 15.22
C THR A 306 27.36 -12.68 14.35
N LYS A 307 26.26 -13.13 14.96
CA LYS A 307 25.08 -13.62 14.23
C LYS A 307 24.35 -12.47 13.54
N ALA A 308 24.23 -11.31 14.19
CA ALA A 308 23.64 -10.12 13.59
C ALA A 308 24.38 -9.67 12.33
N ILE A 309 25.73 -9.62 12.37
CA ILE A 309 26.55 -9.30 11.19
C ILE A 309 26.32 -10.32 10.06
N GLU A 310 26.23 -11.61 10.39
CA GLU A 310 25.94 -12.66 9.41
C GLU A 310 24.58 -12.44 8.73
N GLN A 311 23.52 -12.18 9.51
CA GLN A 311 22.18 -11.92 8.96
C GLN A 311 22.16 -10.65 8.11
N TYR A 312 22.79 -9.55 8.54
CA TYR A 312 22.85 -8.34 7.72
C TYR A 312 23.62 -8.55 6.41
N LYS A 313 24.71 -9.33 6.41
CA LYS A 313 25.39 -9.73 5.16
C LYS A 313 24.48 -10.55 4.25
N LEU A 314 23.70 -11.48 4.80
CA LEU A 314 22.73 -12.27 4.04
C LEU A 314 21.63 -11.40 3.44
N ALA A 315 21.09 -10.44 4.20
CA ALA A 315 20.07 -9.52 3.71
C ALA A 315 20.60 -8.64 2.56
N ILE A 316 21.84 -8.15 2.65
CA ILE A 316 22.51 -7.41 1.56
C ILE A 316 22.74 -8.29 0.32
N ALA A 317 23.12 -9.55 0.53
CA ALA A 317 23.32 -10.50 -0.57
C ALA A 317 22.00 -10.85 -1.28
N GLN A 318 20.89 -10.92 -0.55
CA GLN A 318 19.57 -11.14 -1.11
C GLN A 318 19.04 -9.91 -1.85
N ASP A 319 19.21 -8.72 -1.28
CA ASP A 319 18.85 -7.46 -1.92
C ASP A 319 19.86 -6.35 -1.62
N SER A 320 20.70 -6.08 -2.63
CA SER A 320 21.73 -5.05 -2.54
C SER A 320 21.19 -3.62 -2.48
N THR A 321 19.90 -3.41 -2.73
CA THR A 321 19.20 -2.11 -2.66
C THR A 321 18.61 -1.81 -1.28
N PHE A 322 18.70 -2.76 -0.33
CA PHE A 322 18.18 -2.57 1.02
C PHE A 322 19.13 -1.71 1.87
N LEU A 323 19.01 -0.38 1.69
CA LEU A 323 19.99 0.60 2.20
C LEU A 323 20.09 0.62 3.73
N ASP A 324 18.99 0.41 4.44
CA ASP A 324 18.95 0.42 5.91
C ASP A 324 19.86 -0.64 6.53
N VAL A 325 20.05 -1.77 5.85
CA VAL A 325 20.92 -2.87 6.30
C VAL A 325 22.38 -2.45 6.30
N TYR A 326 22.83 -1.72 5.26
CA TYR A 326 24.21 -1.23 5.20
C TYR A 326 24.50 -0.25 6.33
N TYR A 327 23.55 0.61 6.67
CA TYR A 327 23.71 1.56 7.77
C TYR A 327 23.91 0.82 9.09
N ARG A 328 23.03 -0.14 9.41
CA ARG A 328 23.15 -0.95 10.63
C ARG A 328 24.44 -1.75 10.69
N LEU A 329 24.81 -2.42 9.59
CA LEU A 329 26.05 -3.19 9.51
C LEU A 329 27.29 -2.31 9.69
N GLY A 330 27.33 -1.15 9.04
CA GLY A 330 28.43 -0.18 9.18
C GLY A 330 28.56 0.32 10.62
N THR A 331 27.45 0.68 11.26
CA THR A 331 27.44 1.09 12.68
C THR A 331 27.94 -0.03 13.58
N MET A 332 27.50 -1.27 13.36
CA MET A 332 27.97 -2.43 14.13
C MET A 332 29.48 -2.66 14.00
N TYR A 333 30.05 -2.45 12.81
CA TYR A 333 31.50 -2.54 12.62
C TYR A 333 32.24 -1.41 13.34
N MET A 334 31.73 -0.18 13.32
CA MET A 334 32.31 0.93 14.09
C MET A 334 32.32 0.64 15.59
N GLU A 335 31.21 0.16 16.14
CA GLU A 335 31.13 -0.22 17.56
C GLU A 335 32.01 -1.44 17.91
N SER A 336 32.52 -2.15 16.91
CA SER A 336 33.48 -3.26 17.05
C SER A 336 34.92 -2.84 16.78
N SER A 337 35.16 -1.55 16.50
CA SER A 337 36.45 -1.03 16.03
C SER A 337 36.98 -1.75 14.78
N GLN A 338 36.09 -2.31 13.96
CA GLN A 338 36.41 -2.91 12.66
C GLN A 338 36.35 -1.81 11.60
N TRP A 339 37.32 -0.89 11.68
CA TRP A 339 37.30 0.36 10.91
C TRP A 339 37.33 0.13 9.39
N ASN A 340 38.11 -0.86 8.91
CA ASN A 340 38.16 -1.18 7.48
C ASN A 340 36.80 -1.66 6.95
N ASP A 341 36.18 -2.64 7.63
CA ASP A 341 34.87 -3.17 7.24
C ASP A 341 33.77 -2.10 7.32
N ALA A 342 33.83 -1.23 8.34
CA ALA A 342 32.93 -0.09 8.46
C ALA A 342 33.08 0.88 7.28
N TYR A 343 34.32 1.24 6.93
CA TYR A 343 34.62 2.14 5.82
C TYR A 343 34.10 1.60 4.49
N GLU A 344 34.36 0.32 4.21
CA GLU A 344 33.88 -0.34 2.99
C GLU A 344 32.35 -0.35 2.93
N THR A 345 31.69 -0.71 4.03
CA THR A 345 30.22 -0.78 4.12
C THR A 345 29.57 0.59 3.90
N PHE A 346 30.07 1.64 4.57
CA PHE A 346 29.54 3.00 4.42
C PHE A 346 29.84 3.60 3.05
N SER A 347 31.00 3.30 2.47
CA SER A 347 31.34 3.71 1.10
C SER A 347 30.38 3.08 0.09
N GLU A 348 30.02 1.82 0.29
CA GLU A 348 29.11 1.08 -0.58
C GLU A 348 27.66 1.58 -0.46
N LEU A 349 27.24 1.95 0.75
CA LEU A 349 25.98 2.67 1.00
C LEU A 349 25.96 4.02 0.27
N LEU A 350 27.03 4.82 0.40
CA LEU A 350 27.11 6.15 -0.22
C LEU A 350 26.96 6.10 -1.75
N LYS A 351 27.52 5.07 -2.41
CA LYS A 351 27.40 4.86 -3.86
C LYS A 351 25.97 4.53 -4.30
N ARG A 352 25.17 3.90 -3.43
CA ARG A 352 23.79 3.47 -3.73
C ARG A 352 22.73 4.52 -3.41
N LEU A 353 23.04 5.45 -2.53
CA LEU A 353 22.10 6.50 -2.15
C LEU A 353 21.71 7.34 -3.37
N PRO A 354 20.41 7.61 -3.59
CA PRO A 354 19.96 8.56 -4.60
C PRO A 354 20.64 9.93 -4.43
N LEU A 355 20.86 10.64 -5.53
CA LEU A 355 21.39 12.01 -5.50
C LEU A 355 20.53 12.89 -4.56
N ASN A 356 21.17 13.62 -3.64
CA ASN A 356 20.55 14.46 -2.61
C ASN A 356 19.76 13.72 -1.52
N HIS A 357 20.01 12.43 -1.30
CA HIS A 357 19.42 11.72 -0.16
C HIS A 357 19.88 12.35 1.16
N SER A 358 18.96 12.52 2.12
CA SER A 358 19.21 13.18 3.42
C SER A 358 20.40 12.60 4.19
N TYR A 359 20.66 11.30 4.02
CA TYR A 359 21.75 10.60 4.67
C TYR A 359 23.14 10.84 4.05
N GLN A 360 23.27 11.35 2.82
CA GLN A 360 24.57 11.45 2.15
C GLN A 360 25.62 12.22 2.96
N GLU A 361 25.21 13.36 3.53
CA GLU A 361 26.10 14.19 4.34
C GLU A 361 26.50 13.52 5.65
N VAL A 362 25.56 12.78 6.27
CA VAL A 362 25.82 12.01 7.49
C VAL A 362 26.85 10.92 7.18
N ILE A 363 26.66 10.15 6.11
CA ILE A 363 27.58 9.07 5.73
C ILE A 363 28.96 9.60 5.37
N ARG A 364 29.07 10.75 4.68
CA ARG A 364 30.37 11.38 4.39
C ARG A 364 31.13 11.75 5.66
N LYS A 365 30.47 12.39 6.63
CA LYS A 365 31.08 12.71 7.93
C LYS A 365 31.48 11.46 8.71
N THR A 366 30.67 10.40 8.64
CA THR A 366 31.01 9.12 9.23
C THR A 366 32.27 8.54 8.61
N LEU A 367 32.41 8.56 7.28
CA LEU A 367 33.61 8.09 6.58
C LEU A 367 34.86 8.89 6.98
N GLU A 368 34.78 10.22 7.02
CA GLU A 368 35.89 11.08 7.49
C GLU A 368 36.30 10.76 8.94
N THR A 369 35.34 10.37 9.78
CA THR A 369 35.62 9.96 11.17
C THR A 369 36.35 8.63 11.21
N ILE A 370 35.91 7.66 10.40
CA ILE A 370 36.56 6.34 10.30
C ILE A 370 37.99 6.48 9.74
N GLU A 371 38.22 7.35 8.75
CA GLU A 371 39.55 7.60 8.17
C GLU A 371 40.57 8.13 9.18
N ARG A 372 40.14 8.78 10.26
CA ARG A 372 41.05 9.25 11.32
C ARG A 372 41.48 8.15 12.28
N GLU A 373 40.73 7.05 12.32
CA GLU A 373 40.97 5.90 13.20
C GLU A 373 41.69 4.74 12.48
N LEU A 374 41.79 4.81 11.15
CA LEU A 374 42.60 3.94 10.29
C LEU A 374 44.06 4.40 10.27
#